data_AF-A0A2A2GXM3-F1
#
_entry.id   AF-A0A2A2GXM3-F1
#
_cell.length_a   1.000
_cell.length_b   1.000
_cell.length_c   1.000
_cell.angle_alpha   90.00
_cell.angle_beta   90.00
_cell.angle_gamma   90.00
#
_symmetry.space_group_name_H-M   'P 1'
#
loop_
_entity.id
_entity.type
_entity.pdbx_description
1 polymer ?
#
loop_
_entity_poly.entity_id
_entity_poly.type
_entity_poly.pdbx_seq_one_letter_code
_entity_poly.pdbx_strand_id
1 'polypeptide(L)'
;MLYACAKLVHNKQLNKLDISEEGTPIHLRGYGWVTVFKFTAKNGRIDYMVTNKENPTREYVKSIMDARWSVEVYHREVKQNCGIERCQARTSRAQRNHIFLAISAWFEQHKRRISEKITLYQQNWDVIKNAIAEHIRVLLAYPN
;
A
#
# COMPACT_ATOMS: atom_id res chain seq x y z
N MET A 1 2.17 -11.37 -13.94
CA MET A 1 1.84 -11.50 -12.50
C MET A 1 0.33 -11.33 -12.32
N LEU A 2 -0.40 -12.44 -12.36
CA LEU A 2 -1.83 -12.46 -12.07
C LEU A 2 -2.01 -12.74 -10.58
N TYR A 3 -2.04 -11.69 -9.75
CA TYR A 3 -2.36 -11.81 -8.34
C TYR A 3 -3.86 -11.76 -8.15
N ALA A 4 -4.54 -12.84 -8.54
CA ALA A 4 -5.88 -13.06 -8.06
C ALA A 4 -5.77 -13.53 -6.61
N CYS A 5 -6.38 -12.79 -5.67
CA CYS A 5 -6.92 -13.38 -4.45
C CYS A 5 -8.05 -14.32 -4.90
N ALA A 6 -7.67 -15.45 -5.49
CA ALA A 6 -8.61 -16.43 -5.98
C ALA A 6 -9.34 -16.96 -4.75
N LYS A 7 -10.67 -16.89 -4.74
CA LYS A 7 -11.50 -17.52 -3.71
C LYS A 7 -11.97 -18.92 -4.12
N LEU A 8 -11.85 -19.25 -5.41
CA LEU A 8 -12.43 -20.45 -6.02
C LEU A 8 -11.49 -21.03 -7.08
N VAL A 9 -11.33 -22.34 -7.04
CA VAL A 9 -10.61 -23.16 -8.04
C VAL A 9 -11.57 -24.27 -8.44
N HIS A 10 -11.94 -24.37 -9.73
CA HIS A 10 -12.86 -25.40 -10.23
C HIS A 10 -14.17 -25.52 -9.40
N ASN A 11 -14.77 -24.39 -9.02
CA ASN A 11 -15.99 -24.34 -8.19
C ASN A 11 -15.83 -24.93 -6.77
N LYS A 12 -14.60 -25.31 -6.36
CA LYS A 12 -14.26 -25.66 -4.98
C LYS A 12 -13.61 -24.45 -4.30
N GLN A 13 -13.99 -24.23 -3.05
CA GLN A 13 -13.36 -23.22 -2.21
C GLN A 13 -11.94 -23.67 -1.87
N LEU A 14 -10.98 -22.73 -1.91
CA LEU A 14 -9.58 -22.98 -1.58
C LEU A 14 -9.37 -23.47 -0.14
N ASN A 15 -10.30 -23.16 0.77
CA ASN A 15 -10.30 -23.64 2.16
C ASN A 15 -10.55 -25.15 2.31
N LYS A 16 -11.04 -25.84 1.27
CA LYS A 16 -11.28 -27.28 1.25
C LYS A 16 -10.13 -28.07 0.61
N LEU A 17 -9.12 -27.38 0.08
CA LEU A 17 -7.94 -28.02 -0.50
C LEU A 17 -6.88 -28.19 0.59
N ASP A 18 -6.27 -29.36 0.63
CA ASP A 18 -5.09 -29.60 1.44
C ASP A 18 -3.89 -28.94 0.74
N ILE A 19 -3.51 -27.76 1.24
CA ILE A 19 -2.44 -26.95 0.65
C ILE A 19 -1.21 -27.14 1.52
N SER A 20 -0.18 -27.74 0.92
CA SER A 20 1.13 -27.93 1.56
C SER A 20 1.78 -26.58 1.87
N GLU A 21 2.63 -26.54 2.89
CA GLU A 21 3.43 -25.35 3.19
C GLU A 21 4.36 -24.97 2.03
N GLU A 22 4.88 -25.96 1.30
CA GLU A 22 5.74 -25.78 0.12
C GLU A 22 4.98 -25.36 -1.14
N GLY A 23 3.65 -25.22 -1.02
CA GLY A 23 2.77 -24.86 -2.11
C GLY A 23 2.24 -26.06 -2.89
N THR A 24 1.07 -25.88 -3.48
CA THR A 24 0.35 -26.94 -4.20
C THR A 24 0.09 -26.49 -5.64
N PRO A 25 0.55 -27.25 -6.65
CA PRO A 25 0.23 -26.95 -8.04
C PRO A 25 -1.25 -27.25 -8.30
N ILE A 26 -1.95 -26.30 -8.91
CA ILE A 26 -3.34 -26.43 -9.34
C ILE A 26 -3.49 -25.91 -10.76
N HIS A 27 -4.49 -26.41 -11.46
CA HIS A 27 -4.92 -25.85 -12.73
C HIS A 27 -6.04 -24.83 -12.50
N LEU A 28 -5.85 -23.60 -12.96
CA LEU A 28 -6.87 -22.55 -12.98
C LEU A 28 -7.44 -22.41 -14.40
N ARG A 29 -8.77 -22.53 -14.52
CA ARG A 29 -9.46 -22.32 -15.81
C ARG A 29 -9.20 -20.90 -16.32
N GLY A 30 -8.68 -20.78 -17.54
CA GLY A 30 -8.33 -19.51 -18.18
C GLY A 30 -6.94 -18.96 -17.84
N TYR A 31 -6.20 -19.59 -16.92
CA TYR A 31 -4.89 -19.14 -16.47
C TYR A 31 -3.79 -20.21 -16.57
N GLY A 32 -4.16 -21.49 -16.61
CA GLY A 32 -3.22 -22.61 -16.71
C GLY A 32 -2.75 -23.12 -15.35
N TRP A 33 -1.58 -23.77 -15.33
CA TRP A 33 -0.97 -24.27 -14.11
C TRP A 33 -0.39 -23.13 -13.27
N VAL A 34 -0.70 -23.15 -11.98
CA VAL A 34 -0.22 -22.19 -10.98
C VAL A 34 0.07 -22.91 -9.67
N THR A 35 0.92 -22.34 -8.84
CA THR A 35 1.20 -22.84 -7.50
C THR A 35 0.50 -21.97 -6.47
N VAL A 36 -0.24 -22.59 -5.56
CA VAL A 36 -0.95 -21.93 -4.47
C VAL A 36 -0.17 -22.11 -3.17
N PHE A 37 -0.03 -21.02 -2.41
CA PHE A 37 0.54 -20.99 -1.08
C PHE A 37 -0.51 -20.54 -0.07
N LYS A 38 -0.45 -21.13 1.12
CA LYS A 38 -1.27 -20.74 2.28
C LYS A 38 -0.40 -20.04 3.32
N PHE A 39 -0.77 -18.82 3.69
CA PHE A 39 -0.16 -18.06 4.78
C PHE A 39 -1.19 -17.80 5.88
N THR A 40 -0.85 -18.15 7.12
CA THR A 40 -1.72 -17.89 8.28
C THR A 40 -1.15 -16.70 9.05
N ALA A 41 -1.93 -15.63 9.16
CA ALA A 41 -1.60 -14.46 9.95
C ALA A 41 -1.74 -14.76 11.46
N LYS A 42 -1.11 -13.95 12.31
CA LYS A 42 -1.14 -14.11 13.77
C LYS A 42 -2.54 -14.13 14.38
N ASN A 43 -3.51 -13.49 13.72
CA ASN A 43 -4.91 -13.42 14.14
C ASN A 43 -5.77 -14.59 13.59
N GLY A 44 -5.14 -15.60 12.98
CA GLY A 44 -5.83 -16.74 12.36
C GLY A 44 -6.41 -16.47 10.97
N ARG A 45 -6.25 -15.26 10.41
CA ARG A 45 -6.64 -14.99 9.02
C ARG A 45 -5.76 -15.78 8.06
N ILE A 46 -6.37 -16.45 7.09
CA ILE A 46 -5.67 -17.20 6.06
C ILE A 46 -5.65 -16.38 4.77
N ASP A 47 -4.45 -16.13 4.25
CA ASP A 47 -4.20 -15.49 2.98
C ASP A 47 -3.69 -16.53 1.97
N TYR A 48 -4.39 -16.68 0.85
CA TYR A 48 -3.99 -17.56 -0.25
C TYR A 48 -3.27 -16.75 -1.32
N MET A 49 -2.05 -17.16 -1.65
CA MET A 49 -1.24 -16.56 -2.71
C MET A 49 -1.09 -17.52 -3.88
N VAL A 50 -1.21 -17.00 -5.09
CA VAL A 50 -1.12 -17.78 -6.33
C VAL A 50 -0.04 -17.19 -7.22
N THR A 51 0.79 -18.05 -7.80
CA THR A 51 1.87 -17.64 -8.71
C THR A 51 2.00 -18.60 -9.88
N ASN A 52 2.31 -18.08 -11.07
CA ASN A 52 2.65 -18.86 -12.25
C ASN A 52 4.18 -18.97 -12.45
N LYS A 53 4.97 -18.55 -11.45
CA LYS A 53 6.42 -18.70 -11.48
C LYS A 53 6.78 -20.18 -11.40
N GLU A 54 7.72 -20.62 -12.23
CA GLU A 54 8.30 -21.97 -12.15
C GLU A 54 9.11 -22.14 -10.87
N ASN A 55 8.91 -23.28 -10.19
CA ASN A 55 9.58 -23.67 -8.95
C ASN A 55 9.64 -22.53 -7.91
N PRO A 56 8.49 -21.97 -7.49
CA PRO A 56 8.46 -20.90 -6.50
C PRO A 56 8.76 -21.47 -5.11
N THR A 57 9.62 -20.80 -4.35
CA THR A 57 9.82 -21.12 -2.93
C THR A 57 8.84 -20.34 -2.07
N ARG A 58 8.53 -20.87 -0.88
CA ARG A 58 7.66 -20.20 0.09
C ARG A 58 8.23 -18.84 0.51
N GLU A 59 9.54 -18.74 0.68
CA GLU A 59 10.26 -17.52 1.07
C GLU A 59 10.14 -16.44 -0.02
N TYR A 60 10.26 -16.85 -1.28
CA TYR A 60 10.08 -15.94 -2.41
C TYR A 60 8.66 -15.41 -2.46
N VAL A 61 7.65 -16.26 -2.31
CA VAL A 61 6.25 -15.81 -2.34
C VAL A 61 5.95 -14.91 -1.14
N LYS A 62 6.52 -15.22 0.03
CA LYS A 62 6.41 -14.38 1.23
C LYS A 62 7.03 -12.99 1.01
N SER A 63 8.22 -12.89 0.42
CA SER A 63 8.86 -11.59 0.17
C SER A 63 8.04 -10.72 -0.79
N ILE A 64 7.40 -11.33 -1.79
CA ILE A 64 6.47 -10.61 -2.69
C ILE A 64 5.20 -10.20 -1.95
N MET A 65 4.65 -11.05 -1.10
CA MET A 65 3.49 -10.72 -0.27
C MET A 65 3.79 -9.53 0.65
N ASP A 66 4.97 -9.51 1.28
CA ASP A 66 5.39 -8.42 2.15
C ASP A 66 5.62 -7.13 1.34
N ALA A 67 6.24 -7.23 0.16
CA ALA A 67 6.41 -6.11 -0.76
C ALA A 67 5.07 -5.53 -1.25
N ARG A 68 4.04 -6.38 -1.45
CA ARG A 68 2.69 -5.94 -1.86
C ARG A 68 2.08 -4.93 -0.89
N TRP A 69 2.40 -5.04 0.40
CA TRP A 69 1.90 -4.12 1.43
C TRP A 69 2.33 -2.66 1.19
N SER A 70 3.45 -2.45 0.48
CA SER A 70 3.92 -1.10 0.12
C SER A 70 2.88 -0.29 -0.67
N VAL A 71 2.03 -0.95 -1.46
CA VAL A 71 0.94 -0.29 -2.21
C VAL A 71 -0.14 0.24 -1.27
N GLU A 72 -0.47 -0.51 -0.22
CA GLU A 72 -1.44 -0.07 0.79
C GLU A 72 -0.89 1.11 1.60
N VAL A 73 0.41 1.08 1.92
CA VAL A 73 1.13 2.19 2.56
C VAL A 73 1.10 3.43 1.68
N TYR A 74 1.45 3.29 0.40
CA TYR A 74 1.38 4.38 -0.60
C TYR A 74 -0.02 5.01 -0.62
N HIS A 75 -1.08 4.21 -0.79
CA HIS A 75 -2.44 4.75 -0.85
C HIS A 75 -2.86 5.47 0.43
N ARG A 76 -2.46 4.96 1.61
CA ARG A 76 -2.74 5.60 2.89
C ARG A 76 -2.07 6.96 2.98
N GLU A 77 -0.79 7.02 2.64
CA GLU A 77 0.01 8.25 2.71
C GLU A 77 -0.49 9.31 1.72
N VAL A 78 -0.78 8.93 0.48
CA VAL A 78 -1.30 9.87 -0.53
C VAL A 78 -2.66 10.46 -0.11
N LYS A 79 -3.51 9.67 0.55
CA LYS A 79 -4.79 10.16 1.11
C LYS A 79 -4.58 11.10 2.28
N GLN A 80 -3.81 10.67 3.28
CA GLN A 80 -3.69 11.37 4.55
C GLN A 80 -2.76 12.59 4.48
N ASN A 81 -1.64 12.48 3.76
CA ASN A 81 -0.58 13.48 3.74
C ASN A 81 -0.63 14.38 2.51
N CYS A 82 -1.20 13.91 1.39
CA CYS A 82 -1.27 14.67 0.14
C CYS A 82 -2.70 15.07 -0.26
N GLY A 83 -3.72 14.61 0.47
CA GLY A 83 -5.10 15.07 0.29
C GLY A 83 -5.71 14.74 -1.07
N ILE A 84 -5.31 13.62 -1.70
CA ILE A 84 -5.79 13.25 -3.05
C ILE A 84 -7.32 13.21 -3.18
N GLU A 85 -8.02 12.87 -2.09
CA GLU A 85 -9.49 12.76 -2.03
C GLU A 85 -10.18 14.06 -1.59
N ARG A 86 -9.44 15.14 -1.36
CA ARG A 86 -9.97 16.42 -0.85
C ARG A 86 -10.32 17.43 -1.93
N CYS A 87 -10.19 17.08 -3.22
CA CYS A 87 -10.54 17.99 -4.31
C CYS A 87 -12.02 18.37 -4.26
N GLN A 88 -12.33 19.66 -4.20
CA GLN A 88 -13.70 20.20 -4.27
C GLN A 88 -14.06 20.74 -5.65
N ALA A 89 -13.18 20.58 -6.65
CA ALA A 89 -13.41 21.09 -7.98
C ALA A 89 -14.46 20.25 -8.74
N ARG A 90 -15.31 20.93 -9.53
CA ARG A 90 -16.41 20.30 -10.27
C ARG A 90 -16.11 20.02 -11.74
N THR A 91 -14.94 20.44 -12.24
CA THR A 91 -14.53 20.18 -13.63
C THR A 91 -13.58 18.98 -13.70
N SER A 92 -13.74 18.15 -14.73
CA SER A 92 -12.92 16.95 -14.90
C SER A 92 -11.43 17.27 -15.03
N ARG A 93 -11.08 18.40 -15.67
CA ARG A 93 -9.70 18.87 -15.80
C ARG A 93 -9.10 19.21 -14.43
N ALA A 94 -9.80 19.96 -13.60
CA ALA A 94 -9.30 20.36 -12.29
C ALA A 94 -9.13 19.15 -11.36
N GLN A 95 -10.05 18.18 -11.41
CA GLN A 95 -9.94 16.94 -10.64
C GLN A 95 -8.70 16.11 -11.06
N ARG A 96 -8.46 15.93 -12.36
CA ARG A 96 -7.25 15.24 -12.85
C ARG A 96 -5.97 15.97 -12.45
N ASN A 97 -5.96 17.30 -12.53
CA ASN A 97 -4.82 18.10 -12.08
C ASN A 97 -4.57 17.94 -10.57
N HIS A 98 -5.61 17.93 -9.75
CA HIS A 98 -5.49 17.69 -8.30
C HIS A 98 -4.89 16.32 -7.99
N ILE A 99 -5.38 15.27 -8.67
CA ILE A 99 -4.85 13.92 -8.52
C ILE A 99 -3.35 13.88 -8.88
N PHE A 100 -2.98 14.49 -10.01
CA PHE A 100 -1.59 14.58 -10.44
C PHE A 100 -0.72 15.30 -9.41
N LEU A 101 -1.14 16.48 -8.95
CA LEU A 101 -0.40 17.27 -7.95
C LEU A 101 -0.25 16.54 -6.62
N ALA A 102 -1.29 15.84 -6.15
CA ALA A 102 -1.21 15.06 -4.93
C ALA A 102 -0.19 13.90 -5.05
N ILE A 103 -0.14 13.23 -6.20
CA ILE A 103 0.86 12.18 -6.47
C ILE A 103 2.27 12.77 -6.57
N SER A 104 2.44 13.90 -7.26
CA SER A 104 3.72 14.60 -7.35
C SER A 104 4.24 15.04 -5.98
N ALA A 105 3.36 15.58 -5.12
CA ALA A 105 3.70 15.95 -3.76
C ALA A 105 4.16 14.73 -2.95
N TRP A 106 3.50 13.58 -3.09
CA TRP A 106 3.94 12.34 -2.45
C TRP A 106 5.33 11.92 -2.92
N PHE A 107 5.64 12.01 -4.22
CA PHE A 107 6.97 11.68 -4.73
C PHE A 107 8.06 12.55 -4.09
N GLU A 108 7.84 13.86 -3.97
CA GLU A 108 8.82 14.75 -3.32
C GLU A 108 8.98 14.43 -1.84
N GLN A 109 7.89 14.20 -1.12
CA GLN A 109 7.97 13.79 0.28
C GLN A 109 8.65 12.42 0.44
N HIS A 110 8.42 11.49 -0.48
CA HIS A 110 9.03 10.16 -0.46
C HIS A 110 10.53 10.21 -0.76
N LYS A 111 10.97 11.04 -1.71
CA LYS A 111 12.40 11.33 -1.93
C LYS A 111 13.04 11.85 -0.65
N ARG A 112 12.39 12.82 -0.01
CA ARG A 112 12.85 13.40 1.25
C ARG A 112 12.91 12.39 2.39
N ARG A 113 11.95 11.46 2.46
CA ARG A 113 12.00 10.33 3.40
C ARG A 113 13.26 9.49 3.21
N ILE A 114 13.61 9.17 1.96
CA ILE A 114 14.78 8.34 1.68
C ILE A 114 16.07 9.08 2.05
N SER A 115 16.18 10.38 1.72
CA SER A 115 17.39 11.17 1.99
C SER A 115 17.56 11.49 3.48
N GLU A 116 16.50 11.92 4.16
CA GLU A 116 16.55 12.42 5.53
C GLU A 116 16.18 11.36 6.58
N LYS A 117 15.70 10.18 6.14
CA LYS A 117 15.22 9.08 7.00
C LYS A 117 14.07 9.49 7.95
N ILE A 118 13.26 10.46 7.54
CA ILE A 118 12.08 10.93 8.29
C ILE A 118 10.77 10.51 7.62
N THR A 119 9.75 10.24 8.43
CA THR A 119 8.42 9.84 7.92
C THR A 119 7.69 11.02 7.28
N LEU A 120 6.71 10.73 6.42
CA LEU A 120 5.84 11.77 5.82
C LEU A 120 5.06 12.56 6.88
N TYR A 121 4.68 11.91 7.99
CA TYR A 121 4.00 12.54 9.11
C TYR A 121 4.91 13.52 9.84
N GLN A 122 6.16 13.13 10.07
CA GLN A 122 7.16 14.00 10.68
C GLN A 122 7.47 15.20 9.79
N GLN A 123 7.63 15.00 8.47
CA GLN A 123 7.81 16.10 7.52
C GLN A 123 6.68 17.13 7.61
N ASN A 124 5.42 16.68 7.66
CA ASN A 124 4.27 17.57 7.81
C ASN A 124 4.27 18.26 9.19
N TRP A 125 4.59 17.53 10.25
CA TRP A 125 4.62 18.06 11.61
C TRP A 125 5.70 19.13 11.80
N ASP A 126 6.88 18.94 11.21
CA ASP A 126 7.98 19.90 11.33
C ASP A 126 7.62 21.25 10.71
N VAL A 127 6.83 21.26 9.62
CA VAL A 127 6.30 22.50 9.04
C VAL A 127 5.27 23.16 9.98
N ILE A 128 4.30 22.39 10.47
CA ILE A 128 3.21 22.91 11.32
C ILE A 128 3.76 23.43 12.66
N LYS A 129 4.62 22.65 13.31
CA LYS A 129 5.22 22.98 14.60
C LYS A 129 6.01 24.28 14.54
N ASN A 130 6.82 24.46 13.50
CA ASN A 130 7.61 25.68 13.33
C ASN A 130 6.70 26.91 13.11
N ALA A 131 5.65 26.77 12.29
CA ALA A 131 4.69 27.84 12.07
C ALA A 131 3.95 28.24 13.37
N ILE A 132 3.49 27.26 14.15
CA ILE A 132 2.83 27.52 15.45
C ILE A 132 3.79 28.20 16.43
N ALA A 133 5.02 27.68 16.56
CA ALA A 133 6.01 28.23 17.47
C ALA A 133 6.32 29.69 17.12
N GLU A 134 6.45 30.01 15.84
CA GLU A 134 6.69 31.38 15.38
C GLU A 134 5.50 32.29 15.66
N HIS A 135 4.29 31.82 15.39
CA HIS A 135 3.09 32.59 15.69
C HIS A 135 2.96 32.93 17.19
N ILE A 136 3.25 31.96 18.06
CA ILE A 136 3.26 32.18 19.52
C ILE A 136 4.30 33.23 19.90
N ARG A 137 5.51 33.19 19.33
CA ARG A 137 6.53 34.21 19.60
C ARG A 137 6.06 35.61 19.25
N VAL A 138 5.42 35.79 18.10
CA VAL A 138 4.89 37.08 17.66
C VAL A 138 3.83 37.59 18.64
N LEU A 139 2.90 36.72 19.07
CA LEU A 139 1.86 37.09 20.05
C LEU A 139 2.44 37.51 21.40
N LEU A 140 3.52 36.87 21.86
CA LEU A 140 4.19 37.21 23.11
C LEU A 140 5.05 38.48 23.00
N ALA A 141 5.58 38.78 21.82
CA ALA A 141 6.39 39.99 21.58
C ALA A 141 5.54 41.26 21.46
N TYR A 142 4.30 41.13 20.99
CA TYR A 142 3.33 42.22 20.88
C TYR A 142 2.03 41.85 21.61
N PRO A 143 2.04 41.82 22.96
CA PRO A 143 0.83 41.60 23.73
C PRO A 143 -0.10 42.81 23.52
N ASN A 144 -1.37 42.55 23.21
CA ASN A 144 -2.41 43.58 23.16
C ASN A 144 -2.64 44.21 24.55
#